data_AF-A0A557RY36-F1
#
_entry.id   AF-A0A557RY36-F1
#
_cell.length_a   1.000
_cell.length_b   1.000
_cell.length_c   1.000
_cell.angle_alpha   90.00
_cell.angle_beta   90.00
_cell.angle_gamma   90.00
#
_symmetry.space_group_name_H-M   'P 1'
#
loop_
_entity.id
_entity.type
_entity.pdbx_description
1 polymer ?
#
loop_
_entity_poly.entity_id
_entity_poly.type
_entity_poly.pdbx_seq_one_letter_code
_entity_poly.pdbx_strand_id
1 'polypeptide(L)'
;MLGFFCLEGNAALVGECEGTPIDAVKELPNPLSEWGVIACTPYGHIISNKEGWIWSNPGGYSPVMIPSQMVRSNPEALGNKSYFKEISLKELRGEAAASAIEVFRTGFDKSPEEPRVYSVKVVSVSGKELGFQFFEFGDHHWGMWCNKKCNPDSRFMILNMDKKPNK
;
A
#
# COMPACT_ATOMS: atom_id res chain seq x y z
N MET A 1 -1.21 11.98 -36.65
CA MET A 1 -1.96 11.58 -35.45
C MET A 1 -1.04 10.64 -34.68
N LEU A 2 -0.19 11.19 -33.80
CA LEU A 2 0.72 10.39 -32.96
C LEU A 2 -0.09 9.88 -31.77
N GLY A 3 -0.28 8.56 -31.71
CA GLY A 3 -0.93 7.89 -30.59
C GLY A 3 -0.05 7.97 -29.35
N PHE A 4 -0.58 8.59 -28.30
CA PHE A 4 0.00 8.62 -26.97
C PHE A 4 -0.26 7.23 -26.34
N PHE A 5 0.76 6.38 -26.30
CA PHE A 5 0.74 5.18 -25.47
C PHE A 5 1.07 5.59 -24.04
N CYS A 6 0.06 5.64 -23.16
CA CYS A 6 0.31 5.65 -21.72
C CYS A 6 0.88 4.30 -21.33
N LEU A 7 2.18 4.24 -21.06
CA LEU A 7 2.79 3.12 -20.35
C LEU A 7 2.36 3.24 -18.88
N GLU A 8 1.42 2.42 -18.45
CA GLU A 8 1.12 2.23 -17.03
C GLU A 8 2.36 1.61 -16.36
N GLY A 9 3.07 2.40 -15.55
CA GLY A 9 4.26 1.97 -14.83
C GLY A 9 3.93 1.04 -13.67
N ASN A 10 3.82 -0.25 -13.92
CA ASN A 10 3.60 -1.23 -12.87
C ASN A 10 4.95 -1.64 -12.22
N ALA A 11 4.94 -1.97 -10.92
CA ALA A 11 6.14 -2.44 -10.21
C ALA A 11 6.19 -3.96 -10.14
N ALA A 12 7.24 -4.57 -10.69
CA ALA A 12 7.44 -6.03 -10.71
C ALA A 12 7.76 -6.63 -9.33
N LEU A 13 7.58 -7.95 -9.21
CA LEU A 13 7.92 -8.72 -8.01
C LEU A 13 9.41 -8.65 -7.64
N VAL A 14 9.71 -8.69 -6.34
CA VAL A 14 11.08 -8.77 -5.80
C VAL A 14 11.24 -9.99 -4.88
N GLY A 15 12.38 -10.68 -4.94
CA GLY A 15 12.70 -11.87 -4.13
C GLY A 15 12.55 -13.20 -4.89
N GLU A 16 12.56 -14.32 -4.16
CA GLU A 16 12.43 -15.67 -4.72
C GLU A 16 10.98 -15.99 -5.12
N CYS A 17 10.57 -15.45 -6.26
CA CYS A 17 9.20 -15.54 -6.76
C CYS A 17 8.96 -16.70 -7.74
N GLU A 18 9.94 -17.59 -7.93
CA GLU A 18 9.81 -18.74 -8.81
C GLU A 18 8.66 -19.65 -8.36
N GLY A 19 7.85 -20.13 -9.32
CA GLY A 19 6.66 -20.93 -9.03
C GLY A 19 5.46 -20.13 -8.49
N THR A 20 5.49 -18.80 -8.55
CA THR A 20 4.30 -17.97 -8.28
C THR A 20 3.14 -18.39 -9.19
N PRO A 21 1.97 -18.75 -8.62
CA PRO A 21 0.80 -19.16 -9.38
C PRO A 21 0.38 -18.14 -10.43
N ILE A 22 -0.22 -18.63 -11.53
CA ILE A 22 -0.59 -17.78 -12.67
C ILE A 22 -1.69 -16.76 -12.32
N ASP A 23 -2.52 -17.06 -11.34
CA ASP A 23 -3.60 -16.22 -10.84
C ASP A 23 -3.16 -15.28 -9.70
N ALA A 24 -1.86 -15.23 -9.39
CA ALA A 24 -1.31 -14.27 -8.45
C ALA A 24 -1.11 -12.90 -9.12
N VAL A 25 -1.43 -11.84 -8.38
CA VAL A 25 -1.06 -10.47 -8.74
C VAL A 25 0.46 -10.34 -8.60
N LYS A 26 1.12 -9.93 -9.68
CA LYS A 26 2.58 -9.80 -9.74
C LYS A 26 3.05 -8.36 -9.69
N GLU A 27 2.14 -7.41 -9.84
CA GLU A 27 2.49 -6.00 -9.87
C GLU A 27 1.45 -5.15 -9.14
N LEU A 28 1.90 -4.06 -8.53
CA LEU A 28 1.00 -3.09 -7.92
C LEU A 28 0.45 -2.12 -8.98
N PRO A 29 -0.81 -1.67 -8.85
CA PRO A 29 -1.36 -0.63 -9.71
C PRO A 29 -0.74 0.73 -9.38
N ASN A 30 -0.69 1.63 -10.37
CA ASN A 30 -0.35 3.04 -10.13
C ASN A 30 -1.41 3.75 -9.28
N PRO A 31 -1.03 4.74 -8.44
CA PRO A 31 0.35 5.18 -8.15
C PRO A 31 1.05 4.34 -7.08
N LEU A 32 0.42 3.30 -6.53
CA LEU A 32 0.98 2.48 -5.45
C LEU A 32 2.30 1.79 -5.88
N SER A 33 2.50 1.46 -7.15
CA SER A 33 3.77 0.96 -7.72
C SER A 33 4.94 1.96 -7.69
N GLU A 34 4.68 3.24 -7.45
CA GLU A 34 5.73 4.25 -7.37
C GLU A 34 6.51 4.16 -6.05
N TRP A 35 5.83 3.76 -4.97
CA TRP A 35 6.36 3.76 -3.59
C TRP A 35 6.16 2.42 -2.85
N GLY A 36 5.54 1.44 -3.50
CA GLY A 36 5.37 0.08 -3.01
C GLY A 36 5.84 -0.98 -4.01
N VAL A 37 6.00 -2.21 -3.52
CA VAL A 37 6.32 -3.39 -4.31
C VAL A 37 5.68 -4.63 -3.70
N ILE A 38 5.42 -5.66 -4.50
CA ILE A 38 5.11 -6.99 -3.98
C ILE A 38 6.42 -7.77 -3.85
N ALA A 39 6.71 -8.27 -2.66
CA ALA A 39 7.89 -9.09 -2.39
C ALA A 39 7.50 -10.53 -2.02
N CYS A 40 8.26 -11.50 -2.52
CA CYS A 40 8.11 -12.90 -2.18
C CYS A 40 8.99 -13.25 -0.97
N THR A 41 8.37 -13.87 0.04
CA THR A 41 9.05 -14.29 1.28
C THR A 41 8.83 -15.79 1.52
N PRO A 42 9.57 -16.42 2.45
CA PRO A 42 9.28 -17.79 2.88
C PRO A 42 7.86 -17.99 3.43
N TYR A 43 7.20 -16.92 3.87
CA TYR A 43 5.82 -16.90 4.36
C TYR A 43 4.82 -16.44 3.29
N GLY A 44 5.26 -16.25 2.06
CA GLY A 44 4.46 -15.80 0.93
C GLY A 44 4.54 -14.32 0.64
N HIS A 45 3.66 -13.86 -0.25
CA HIS A 45 3.75 -12.51 -0.79
C HIS A 45 3.38 -11.47 0.26
N ILE A 46 4.10 -10.37 0.25
CA ILE A 46 3.82 -9.17 1.04
C ILE A 46 3.78 -7.96 0.12
N ILE A 47 2.96 -6.97 0.45
CA ILE A 47 3.12 -5.62 -0.09
C ILE A 47 4.00 -4.85 0.89
N SER A 48 5.08 -4.26 0.41
CA SER A 48 6.05 -3.49 1.20
C SER A 48 6.51 -2.25 0.45
N ASN A 49 7.35 -1.45 1.09
CA ASN A 49 8.05 -0.34 0.47
C ASN A 49 8.90 -0.77 -0.74
N LYS A 50 8.91 0.07 -1.78
CA LYS A 50 9.87 -0.01 -2.88
C LYS A 50 11.25 0.51 -2.43
N GLU A 51 12.31 0.12 -3.13
CA GLU A 51 13.63 0.74 -2.94
C GLU A 51 13.55 2.26 -3.08
N GLY A 52 14.27 3.00 -2.22
CA GLY A 52 14.17 4.45 -2.11
C GLY A 52 12.97 4.95 -1.28
N TRP A 53 12.11 4.07 -0.80
CA TRP A 53 10.95 4.43 0.06
C TRP A 53 10.99 3.70 1.40
N ILE A 54 10.40 4.30 2.43
CA ILE A 54 10.20 3.70 3.75
C ILE A 54 8.73 3.73 4.12
N TRP A 55 8.19 2.61 4.60
CA TRP A 55 6.88 2.55 5.23
C TRP A 55 7.07 2.24 6.72
N SER A 56 6.68 3.15 7.62
CA SER A 56 6.91 2.98 9.06
C SER A 56 5.76 3.54 9.90
N ASN A 57 5.53 2.91 11.06
CA ASN A 57 4.61 3.46 12.05
C ASN A 57 5.21 4.72 12.69
N PRO A 58 4.41 5.78 12.97
CA PRO A 58 4.89 6.98 13.62
C PRO A 58 5.46 6.69 15.00
N GLY A 59 6.51 7.43 15.39
CA GLY A 59 7.12 7.30 16.73
C GLY A 59 7.96 6.04 16.94
N GLY A 60 8.19 5.23 15.90
CA GLY A 60 9.03 4.04 15.99
C GLY A 60 9.75 3.70 14.69
N TYR A 61 10.60 2.67 14.75
CA TYR A 61 11.34 2.11 13.62
C TYR A 61 10.75 0.77 13.16
N SER A 62 9.41 0.65 13.25
CA SER A 62 8.70 -0.59 12.94
C SER A 62 8.20 -0.55 11.50
N PRO A 63 8.81 -1.33 10.57
CA PRO A 63 8.41 -1.32 9.18
C PRO A 63 6.99 -1.85 9.02
N VAL A 64 6.26 -1.28 8.06
CA VAL A 64 4.91 -1.70 7.73
C VAL A 64 4.97 -2.60 6.50
N MET A 65 4.42 -3.80 6.64
CA MET A 65 4.22 -4.75 5.55
C MET A 65 2.80 -5.30 5.61
N ILE A 66 2.23 -5.59 4.45
CA ILE A 66 0.88 -6.16 4.32
C ILE A 66 1.04 -7.61 3.87
N PRO A 67 0.79 -8.61 4.73
CA PRO A 67 0.99 -10.01 4.36
C PRO A 67 -0.24 -10.63 3.69
N SER A 68 -0.03 -11.44 2.65
CA SER A 68 -1.09 -12.19 1.97
C SER A 68 -1.78 -13.25 2.86
N GLN A 69 -1.10 -13.81 3.87
CA GLN A 69 -1.72 -14.77 4.80
C GLN A 69 -2.78 -14.13 5.72
N MET A 70 -2.65 -12.82 5.96
CA MET A 70 -3.57 -12.03 6.80
C MET A 70 -3.86 -12.72 8.14
N VAL A 71 -2.80 -13.08 8.85
CA VAL A 71 -2.83 -13.64 10.22
C VAL A 71 -2.26 -12.64 11.21
N ARG A 72 -2.72 -12.70 12.46
CA ARG A 72 -2.23 -11.78 13.52
C ARG A 72 -0.85 -12.17 14.06
N SER A 73 -0.54 -13.46 14.05
CA SER A 73 0.72 -14.02 14.55
C SER A 73 0.96 -15.39 13.91
N ASN A 74 2.21 -15.86 13.99
CA ASN A 74 2.64 -17.21 13.58
C ASN A 74 2.27 -17.56 12.12
N PRO A 75 2.75 -16.80 11.12
CA PRO A 75 2.55 -17.17 9.71
C PRO A 75 3.22 -18.52 9.41
N GLU A 76 2.56 -19.34 8.60
CA GLU A 76 3.12 -20.61 8.14
C GLU A 76 4.12 -20.38 7.00
N ALA A 77 5.15 -21.21 6.84
CA ALA A 77 6.12 -21.06 5.75
C ALA A 77 5.54 -21.57 4.41
N LEU A 78 4.56 -20.84 3.86
CA LEU A 78 3.81 -21.24 2.65
C LEU A 78 4.51 -20.84 1.34
N GLY A 79 5.54 -19.99 1.39
CA GLY A 79 6.20 -19.44 0.21
C GLY A 79 5.19 -18.89 -0.81
N ASN A 80 5.45 -19.13 -2.09
CA ASN A 80 4.61 -18.64 -3.19
C ASN A 80 3.19 -19.26 -3.26
N LYS A 81 2.80 -20.12 -2.31
CA LYS A 81 1.42 -20.60 -2.16
C LYS A 81 0.51 -19.62 -1.41
N SER A 82 1.07 -18.65 -0.70
CA SER A 82 0.30 -17.52 -0.14
C SER A 82 0.59 -16.27 -0.94
N TYR A 83 -0.44 -15.75 -1.62
CA TYR A 83 -0.33 -14.63 -2.54
C TYR A 83 -1.60 -13.78 -2.58
N PHE A 84 -1.52 -12.61 -3.23
CA PHE A 84 -2.68 -11.77 -3.53
C PHE A 84 -3.31 -12.21 -4.84
N LYS A 85 -4.61 -12.49 -4.83
CA LYS A 85 -5.42 -12.77 -6.02
C LYS A 85 -5.94 -11.52 -6.71
N GLU A 86 -6.19 -10.49 -5.92
CA GLU A 86 -6.70 -9.22 -6.43
C GLU A 86 -6.10 -8.07 -5.62
N ILE A 87 -5.73 -7.01 -6.33
CA ILE A 87 -5.38 -5.71 -5.75
C ILE A 87 -6.13 -4.67 -6.58
N SER A 88 -7.14 -4.05 -5.99
CA SER A 88 -7.92 -2.99 -6.62
C SER A 88 -7.59 -1.65 -5.97
N LEU A 89 -7.32 -0.65 -6.81
CA LEU A 89 -7.02 0.72 -6.40
C LEU A 89 -8.01 1.68 -7.07
N LYS A 90 -8.52 2.62 -6.28
CA LYS A 90 -9.44 3.66 -6.76
C LYS A 90 -9.11 5.00 -6.13
N GLU A 91 -8.95 6.02 -6.96
CA GLU A 91 -8.90 7.41 -6.48
C GLU A 91 -10.29 7.81 -5.94
N LEU A 92 -10.34 8.32 -4.72
CA LEU A 92 -11.53 8.91 -4.13
C LEU A 92 -11.61 10.39 -4.50
N ARG A 93 -12.82 10.88 -4.76
CA ARG A 93 -13.10 12.28 -5.12
C ARG A 93 -14.35 12.78 -4.41
N GLY A 94 -14.52 14.10 -4.35
CA GLY A 94 -15.70 14.75 -3.74
C GLY A 94 -15.91 14.36 -2.28
N GLU A 95 -17.15 14.08 -1.92
CA GLU A 95 -17.55 13.74 -0.54
C GLU A 95 -16.82 12.51 0.03
N ALA A 96 -16.52 11.52 -0.82
CA ALA A 96 -15.80 10.32 -0.40
C ALA A 96 -14.35 10.64 0.01
N ALA A 97 -13.67 11.52 -0.75
CA ALA A 97 -12.33 12.00 -0.39
C ALA A 97 -12.38 12.86 0.87
N ALA A 98 -13.31 13.82 0.93
CA ALA A 98 -13.47 14.70 2.09
C ALA A 98 -13.71 13.90 3.39
N SER A 99 -14.57 12.88 3.34
CA SER A 99 -14.85 12.01 4.48
C SER A 99 -13.62 11.19 4.91
N ALA A 100 -12.85 10.67 3.95
CA ALA A 100 -11.61 9.94 4.24
C ALA A 100 -10.56 10.84 4.90
N ILE A 101 -10.42 12.08 4.40
CA ILE A 101 -9.51 13.09 4.96
C ILE A 101 -9.91 13.46 6.37
N GLU A 102 -11.21 13.64 6.64
CA GLU A 102 -11.73 13.94 7.97
C GLU A 102 -11.33 12.88 9.01
N VAL A 103 -11.47 11.60 8.64
CA VAL A 103 -11.05 10.50 9.51
C VAL A 103 -9.53 10.52 9.68
N PHE A 104 -8.77 10.67 8.59
CA PHE A 104 -7.31 10.70 8.62
C PHE A 104 -6.74 11.80 9.53
N ARG A 105 -7.31 13.00 9.49
CA ARG A 105 -6.84 14.15 10.27
C ARG A 105 -7.25 14.12 11.75
N THR A 106 -8.01 13.12 12.20
CA THR A 106 -8.43 13.03 13.59
C THR A 106 -7.21 13.00 14.51
N GLY A 107 -7.06 14.04 15.35
CA GLY A 107 -5.91 14.21 16.24
C GLY A 107 -4.65 14.81 15.60
N PHE A 108 -4.70 15.27 14.35
CA PHE A 108 -3.64 16.03 13.69
C PHE A 108 -4.06 17.49 13.47
N ASP A 109 -3.08 18.38 13.43
CA ASP A 109 -3.29 19.75 12.94
C ASP A 109 -3.63 19.73 11.46
N LYS A 110 -4.42 20.71 11.03
CA LYS A 110 -4.81 20.82 9.62
C LYS A 110 -3.59 21.17 8.77
N SER A 111 -3.30 20.32 7.78
CA SER A 111 -2.31 20.61 6.74
C SER A 111 -2.80 21.77 5.85
N PRO A 112 -1.90 22.65 5.36
CA PRO A 112 -2.24 23.63 4.34
C PRO A 112 -2.62 23.00 3.00
N GLU A 113 -2.19 21.75 2.76
CA GLU A 113 -2.44 21.00 1.54
C GLU A 113 -3.41 19.84 1.80
N GLU A 114 -4.39 19.66 0.91
CA GLU A 114 -5.29 18.51 0.91
C GLU A 114 -4.69 17.37 0.08
N PRO A 115 -4.72 16.12 0.58
CA PRO A 115 -4.09 15.01 -0.13
C PRO A 115 -4.97 14.48 -1.27
N ARG A 116 -4.33 13.88 -2.27
CA ARG A 116 -5.01 12.89 -3.11
C ARG A 116 -5.26 11.62 -2.30
N VAL A 117 -6.44 11.05 -2.40
CA VAL A 117 -6.85 9.89 -1.59
C VAL A 117 -7.09 8.67 -2.47
N TYR A 118 -6.47 7.56 -2.11
CA TYR A 118 -6.61 6.28 -2.80
C TYR A 118 -7.19 5.23 -1.86
N SER A 119 -8.29 4.60 -2.25
CA SER A 119 -8.78 3.40 -1.59
C SER A 119 -8.17 2.18 -2.26
N VAL A 120 -7.59 1.30 -1.45
CA VAL A 120 -7.00 0.04 -1.91
C VAL A 120 -7.68 -1.12 -1.20
N LYS A 121 -8.10 -2.11 -1.97
CA LYS A 121 -8.59 -3.39 -1.48
C LYS A 121 -7.67 -4.48 -1.98
N VAL A 122 -7.31 -5.41 -1.10
CA VAL A 122 -6.51 -6.58 -1.45
C VAL A 122 -7.25 -7.85 -1.03
N VAL A 123 -7.17 -8.88 -1.87
CA VAL A 123 -7.78 -10.18 -1.64
C VAL A 123 -6.69 -11.24 -1.73
N SER A 124 -6.56 -12.09 -0.71
CA SER A 124 -5.60 -13.20 -0.73
C SER A 124 -6.16 -14.44 -1.43
N VAL A 125 -5.27 -15.39 -1.73
CA VAL A 125 -5.65 -16.72 -2.24
C VAL A 125 -6.67 -17.45 -1.35
N SER A 126 -6.65 -17.20 -0.04
CA SER A 126 -7.61 -17.76 0.91
C SER A 126 -8.99 -17.07 0.92
N GLY A 127 -9.18 -16.03 0.10
CA GLY A 127 -10.40 -15.23 0.04
C GLY A 127 -10.54 -14.20 1.17
N LYS A 128 -9.53 -14.05 2.04
CA LYS A 128 -9.51 -12.97 3.04
C LYS A 128 -9.24 -11.63 2.36
N GLU A 129 -9.82 -10.59 2.93
CA GLU A 129 -9.73 -9.23 2.40
C GLU A 129 -9.15 -8.26 3.43
N LEU A 130 -8.36 -7.30 2.95
CA LEU A 130 -7.93 -6.13 3.70
C LEU A 130 -8.21 -4.86 2.89
N GLY A 131 -8.54 -3.79 3.59
CA GLY A 131 -8.77 -2.48 3.00
C GLY A 131 -7.83 -1.43 3.57
N PHE A 132 -7.45 -0.48 2.73
CA PHE A 132 -6.54 0.62 3.06
C PHE A 132 -7.01 1.91 2.41
N GLN A 133 -6.61 3.02 3.00
CA GLN A 133 -6.60 4.32 2.35
C GLN A 133 -5.20 4.90 2.39
N PHE A 134 -4.75 5.42 1.25
CA PHE A 134 -3.49 6.12 1.12
C PHE A 134 -3.75 7.61 0.81
N PHE A 135 -2.94 8.47 1.41
CA PHE A 135 -3.06 9.93 1.37
C PHE A 135 -1.75 10.50 0.84
N GLU A 136 -1.79 11.03 -0.36
CA GLU A 136 -0.63 11.55 -1.08
C GLU A 136 -0.56 13.09 -0.93
N PHE A 137 0.39 13.58 -0.14
CA PHE A 137 0.65 15.01 0.10
C PHE A 137 1.95 15.42 -0.58
N GLY A 138 1.91 15.81 -1.86
CA GLY A 138 3.11 16.24 -2.59
C GLY A 138 4.28 15.26 -2.45
N ASP A 139 5.19 15.56 -1.52
CA ASP A 139 6.45 14.85 -1.27
C ASP A 139 6.41 13.79 -0.16
N HIS A 140 5.31 13.68 0.58
CA HIS A 140 5.15 12.71 1.67
C HIS A 140 3.80 12.03 1.57
N HIS A 141 3.73 10.75 1.92
CA HIS A 141 2.50 9.98 1.81
C HIS A 141 2.20 9.28 3.13
N TRP A 142 0.95 8.89 3.29
CA TRP A 142 0.49 8.17 4.45
C TRP A 142 -0.41 7.01 4.03
N GLY A 143 -0.46 5.97 4.85
CA GLY A 143 -1.43 4.90 4.74
C GLY A 143 -2.24 4.75 6.02
N MET A 144 -3.44 4.21 5.92
CA MET A 144 -4.33 3.92 7.04
C MET A 144 -5.12 2.64 6.76
N TRP A 145 -5.26 1.77 7.77
CA TRP A 145 -6.04 0.54 7.63
C TRP A 145 -7.54 0.86 7.68
N CYS A 146 -8.26 0.33 6.69
CA CYS A 146 -9.67 0.57 6.43
C CYS A 146 -10.40 -0.74 6.10
N ASN A 147 -10.44 -1.66 7.08
CA ASN A 147 -11.15 -2.93 6.95
C ASN A 147 -12.67 -2.72 7.07
N LYS A 148 -13.27 -3.03 8.22
CA LYS A 148 -14.70 -2.73 8.46
C LYS A 148 -14.98 -1.22 8.60
N LYS A 149 -14.01 -0.50 9.16
CA LYS A 149 -13.97 0.95 9.35
C LYS A 149 -12.52 1.39 9.26
N CYS A 150 -12.28 2.63 8.84
CA CYS A 150 -10.95 3.24 8.91
C CYS A 150 -10.57 3.52 10.36
N ASN A 151 -9.35 3.13 10.73
CA ASN A 151 -8.82 3.34 12.07
C ASN A 151 -7.71 4.40 12.05
N PRO A 152 -7.93 5.63 12.58
CA PRO A 152 -6.89 6.64 12.62
C PRO A 152 -5.67 6.20 13.44
N ASP A 153 -5.80 5.30 14.41
CA ASP A 153 -4.64 4.82 15.19
C ASP A 153 -3.74 3.84 14.41
N SER A 154 -4.16 3.46 13.20
CA SER A 154 -3.42 2.58 12.30
C SER A 154 -2.66 3.33 11.19
N ARG A 155 -2.57 4.67 11.30
CA ARG A 155 -1.85 5.50 10.34
C ARG A 155 -0.36 5.14 10.32
N PHE A 156 0.22 5.10 9.13
CA PHE A 156 1.66 4.93 8.92
C PHE A 156 2.18 5.88 7.86
N MET A 157 3.47 6.22 7.98
CA MET A 157 4.17 7.14 7.10
C MET A 157 4.76 6.37 5.92
N ILE A 158 4.73 7.01 4.75
CA ILE A 158 5.39 6.55 3.53
C ILE A 158 6.31 7.70 3.09
N LEU A 159 7.61 7.46 3.19
CA LEU A 159 8.63 8.48 3.06
C LEU A 159 9.53 8.18 1.86
N ASN A 160 9.73 9.19 1.01
CA ASN A 160 10.70 9.14 -0.07
C ASN A 160 12.10 9.50 0.49
N MET A 161 13.05 8.58 0.38
CA MET A 161 14.41 8.73 0.93
C MET A 161 15.31 9.62 0.09
N ASP A 162 14.96 9.86 -1.18
CA ASP A 162 15.69 10.80 -2.04
C ASP A 162 15.39 12.26 -1.65
N LYS A 163 14.29 12.49 -0.93
CA LYS A 163 13.90 13.81 -0.41
C LYS A 163 14.36 13.95 1.03
N LYS A 164 15.28 14.90 1.26
CA LYS A 164 15.70 15.24 2.62
C LYS A 164 14.54 15.94 3.34
N PRO A 165 14.33 15.68 4.65
CA PRO A 165 13.46 16.53 5.45
C PRO A 165 13.95 17.96 5.32
N ASN A 166 13.03 18.90 5.01
CA ASN A 166 13.36 20.32 5.09
C ASN A 166 13.86 20.59 6.52
N LYS A 167 15.09 21.10 6.62
CA LYS A 167 15.67 21.51 7.90
C LYS A 167 15.04 22.80 8.38
#